data_AF-A0A4Q9V129-F1
#
_entry.id   AF-A0A4Q9V129-F1
#
_cell.length_a   1.000
_cell.length_b   1.000
_cell.length_c   1.000
_cell.angle_alpha   90.00
_cell.angle_beta   90.00
_cell.angle_gamma   90.00
#
_symmetry.space_group_name_H-M   'P 1'
#
loop_
_entity.id
_entity.type
_entity.pdbx_description
1 polymer ?
#
loop_
_entity_poly.entity_id
_entity_poly.type
_entity_poly.pdbx_seq_one_letter_code
_entity_poly.pdbx_strand_id
1 'polypeptide(L)'
;METRWENSSITPPTPSSSEVSRQDTAIQTQRLLNAAQANPQFQSLTPLATAWQQLLGGIWIPWKGKVPQGQENPVIDTDATAHDPQTLVNELNKFSLAVQKIGDDAAKAQLTTSISASSQIVAARIAASTGVPFSIPSPVPTAIAPLVPDAESLKRIEIARQWIETTTAQIPQNNRGRLPEAILVLDQIESVAIHRGIPDSRPIAITPAQNSNAAELLAKEFISMSAAANPEQRQALSSAIAYFYVATSGESPATPGYAPQR
;
A
#
# COMPACT_ATOMS: atom_id res chain seq x y z
N MET A 1 -35.54 43.17 8.91
CA MET A 1 -35.52 41.99 9.79
C MET A 1 -34.18 41.32 9.56
N GLU A 2 -33.20 41.66 10.40
CA GLU A 2 -31.87 41.05 10.38
C GLU A 2 -31.97 39.71 11.10
N THR A 3 -31.70 38.63 10.37
CA THR A 3 -31.57 37.28 10.93
C THR A 3 -30.31 37.26 11.81
N ARG A 4 -30.48 37.22 13.14
CA ARG A 4 -29.39 37.12 14.11
C ARG A 4 -28.58 35.85 13.85
N TRP A 5 -27.30 36.01 13.52
CA TRP A 5 -26.29 34.95 13.39
C TRP A 5 -25.81 34.39 14.75
N GLU A 6 -26.45 34.77 15.86
CA GLU A 6 -25.99 34.50 17.23
C GLU A 6 -26.11 33.03 17.68
N ASN A 7 -26.66 32.13 16.85
CA ASN A 7 -26.86 30.71 17.18
C ASN A 7 -26.25 29.74 16.14
N SER A 8 -25.15 30.09 15.48
CA SER A 8 -24.33 29.05 14.85
C SER A 8 -23.72 28.19 15.96
N SER A 9 -24.22 26.96 16.10
CA SER A 9 -23.68 25.96 17.02
C SER A 9 -22.15 25.95 16.96
N ILE A 10 -21.52 26.31 18.08
CA ILE A 10 -20.06 26.39 18.25
C ILE A 10 -19.42 25.00 18.36
N THR A 11 -20.26 23.96 18.50
CA THR A 11 -19.84 22.56 18.59
C THR A 11 -19.59 22.04 17.17
N PRO A 12 -18.37 21.56 16.85
CA PRO A 12 -18.13 20.90 15.57
C PRO A 12 -19.05 19.67 15.44
N PRO A 13 -19.49 19.33 14.22
CA PRO A 13 -20.32 18.14 14.01
C PRO A 13 -19.58 16.90 14.51
N THR A 14 -20.32 15.97 15.12
CA THR A 14 -19.76 14.67 15.50
C THR A 14 -19.22 13.97 14.25
N PRO A 15 -17.93 13.57 14.21
CA PRO A 15 -17.36 12.91 13.04
C PRO A 15 -18.04 11.56 12.80
N SER A 16 -18.16 11.18 11.53
CA SER A 16 -18.59 9.82 11.16
C SER A 16 -17.51 8.80 11.57
N SER A 17 -17.87 7.52 11.67
CA SER A 17 -16.89 6.46 11.92
C SER A 17 -15.79 6.37 10.84
N SER A 18 -16.13 6.71 9.58
CA SER A 18 -15.17 6.82 8.49
C SER A 18 -14.18 7.97 8.74
N GLU A 19 -14.66 9.14 9.17
CA GLU A 19 -13.78 10.27 9.49
C GLU A 19 -12.91 9.99 10.72
N VAL A 20 -13.43 9.32 11.75
CA VAL A 20 -12.62 8.87 12.90
C VAL A 20 -11.48 7.95 12.43
N SER A 21 -11.79 6.95 11.59
CA SER A 21 -10.79 6.02 11.07
C SER A 21 -9.74 6.72 10.20
N ARG A 22 -10.16 7.69 9.39
CA ARG A 22 -9.28 8.53 8.57
C ARG A 22 -8.38 9.40 9.44
N GLN A 23 -8.92 10.02 10.48
CA GLN A 23 -8.17 10.82 11.45
C GLN A 23 -7.13 9.97 12.20
N ASP A 24 -7.51 8.79 12.68
CA ASP A 24 -6.60 7.86 13.36
C ASP A 24 -5.45 7.45 12.45
N THR A 25 -5.75 7.16 11.18
CA THR A 25 -4.74 6.82 10.17
C THR A 25 -3.80 8.00 9.90
N ALA A 26 -4.33 9.22 9.80
CA ALA A 26 -3.51 10.42 9.61
C ALA A 26 -2.59 10.71 10.81
N ILE A 27 -3.07 10.49 12.04
CA ILE A 27 -2.26 10.58 13.26
C ILE A 27 -1.14 9.53 13.24
N GLN A 28 -1.45 8.28 12.89
CA GLN A 28 -0.44 7.23 12.76
C GLN A 28 0.60 7.57 11.69
N THR A 29 0.20 8.12 10.53
CA THR A 29 1.14 8.58 9.50
C THR A 29 2.07 9.68 10.03
N GLN A 30 1.55 10.64 10.78
CA GLN A 30 2.38 11.70 11.39
C GLN A 30 3.36 11.14 12.41
N ARG A 31 2.94 10.17 13.23
CA ARG A 31 3.81 9.50 14.20
C ARG A 31 4.96 8.74 13.53
N LEU A 32 4.67 8.06 12.42
CA LEU A 32 5.68 7.42 11.57
C LEU A 32 6.63 8.43 10.94
N LEU A 33 6.12 9.57 10.46
CA LEU A 33 6.94 10.66 9.94
C LEU A 33 7.87 11.24 11.03
N ASN A 34 7.35 11.46 12.23
CA ASN A 34 8.13 11.97 13.36
C ASN A 34 9.20 10.97 13.81
N ALA A 35 8.88 9.66 13.82
CA ALA A 35 9.87 8.61 14.06
C ALA A 35 10.97 8.60 12.98
N ALA A 36 10.61 8.79 11.71
CA ALA A 36 11.56 8.86 10.60
C ALA A 36 12.49 10.07 10.68
N GLN A 37 11.98 11.22 11.13
CA GLN A 37 12.75 12.45 11.29
C GLN A 37 13.66 12.43 12.52
N ALA A 38 13.24 11.76 13.59
CA ALA A 38 14.00 11.65 14.83
C ALA A 38 15.21 10.71 14.73
N ASN A 39 15.21 9.75 13.79
CA ASN A 39 16.28 8.76 13.66
C ASN A 39 16.82 8.68 12.22
N PRO A 40 18.11 9.00 11.98
CA PRO A 40 18.74 8.91 10.67
C PRO A 40 18.61 7.55 9.97
N GLN A 41 18.53 6.45 10.72
CA GLN A 41 18.37 5.10 10.16
C GLN A 41 17.04 4.90 9.41
N PHE A 42 16.05 5.76 9.66
CA PHE A 42 14.70 5.69 9.10
C PHE A 42 14.42 6.76 8.05
N GLN A 43 15.43 7.52 7.61
CA GLN A 43 15.25 8.66 6.69
C GLN A 43 14.54 8.30 5.37
N SER A 44 14.66 7.05 4.91
CA SER A 44 13.97 6.57 3.71
C SER A 44 12.44 6.58 3.85
N LEU A 45 11.90 6.58 5.07
CA LEU A 45 10.47 6.66 5.35
C LEU A 45 9.93 8.09 5.23
N THR A 46 10.73 9.12 5.48
CA THR A 46 10.30 10.53 5.47
C THR A 46 9.57 10.95 4.18
N PRO A 47 10.13 10.76 2.96
CA PRO A 47 9.43 11.16 1.73
C PRO A 47 8.14 10.36 1.50
N LEU A 48 8.10 9.10 1.93
CA LEU A 48 6.94 8.22 1.76
C LEU A 48 5.81 8.63 2.71
N ALA A 49 6.11 8.79 4.01
CA ALA A 49 5.15 9.22 5.01
C ALA A 49 4.60 10.63 4.73
N THR A 50 5.43 11.53 4.19
CA THR A 50 4.99 12.86 3.72
C THR A 50 3.96 12.73 2.59
N ALA A 51 4.24 11.88 1.59
CA ALA A 51 3.31 11.65 0.48
C ALA A 51 2.01 10.99 0.95
N TRP A 52 2.09 9.99 1.85
CA TRP A 52 0.90 9.35 2.42
C TRP A 52 0.03 10.36 3.17
N GLN A 53 0.64 11.24 3.98
CA GLN A 53 -0.09 12.27 4.72
C GLN A 53 -0.86 13.20 3.77
N GLN A 54 -0.23 13.64 2.69
CA GLN A 54 -0.87 14.51 1.69
C GLN A 54 -2.05 13.79 1.01
N LEU A 55 -1.87 12.54 0.61
CA LEU A 55 -2.90 11.75 -0.09
C LEU A 55 -4.08 11.38 0.82
N LEU A 56 -3.83 11.20 2.12
CA LEU A 56 -4.86 10.87 3.11
C LEU A 56 -5.56 12.12 3.69
N GLY A 57 -5.15 13.33 3.29
CA GLY A 57 -5.74 14.60 3.71
C GLY A 57 -5.22 15.18 5.03
N GLY A 58 -4.15 14.61 5.61
CA GLY A 58 -3.48 15.13 6.81
C GLY A 58 -4.33 15.06 8.09
N ILE A 59 -3.84 15.62 9.19
CA ILE A 59 -4.60 15.65 10.46
C ILE A 59 -5.64 16.78 10.39
N TRP A 60 -6.91 16.45 10.65
CA TRP A 60 -7.95 17.46 10.78
C TRP A 60 -7.85 18.18 12.13
N ILE A 61 -7.93 19.51 12.11
CA ILE A 61 -7.92 20.39 13.28
C ILE A 61 -9.14 21.32 13.18
N PRO A 62 -10.07 21.33 14.16
CA PRO A 62 -11.33 22.06 14.07
C PRO A 62 -11.18 23.54 13.73
N TRP A 63 -10.26 24.23 14.41
CA TRP A 63 -10.00 25.65 14.22
C TRP A 63 -8.53 25.89 13.86
N LYS A 64 -8.17 25.70 12.59
CA LYS A 64 -6.80 25.88 12.08
C LYS A 64 -6.27 27.31 12.19
N GLY A 65 -7.16 28.31 12.21
CA GLY A 65 -6.81 29.74 12.25
C GLY A 65 -6.99 30.36 13.63
N LYS A 66 -8.25 30.63 14.01
CA LYS A 66 -8.59 31.23 15.29
C LYS A 66 -9.63 30.38 16.01
N VAL A 67 -9.26 29.90 17.19
CA VAL A 67 -10.16 29.17 18.08
C VAL A 67 -11.19 30.16 18.66
N PRO A 68 -12.49 29.83 18.70
CA PRO A 68 -13.50 30.65 19.36
C PRO A 68 -13.14 30.92 20.83
N GLN A 69 -13.57 32.07 21.35
CA GLN A 69 -13.28 32.45 22.72
C GLN A 69 -13.83 31.41 23.71
N GLY A 70 -12.99 30.96 24.63
CA GLY A 70 -13.34 29.94 25.64
C GLY A 70 -13.33 28.49 25.11
N GLN A 71 -12.84 28.25 23.90
CA GLN A 71 -12.61 26.92 23.33
C GLN A 71 -11.11 26.66 23.14
N GLU A 72 -10.74 25.39 23.04
CA GLU A 72 -9.39 24.94 22.67
C GLU A 72 -9.51 23.86 21.59
N ASN A 73 -8.54 23.79 20.68
CA ASN A 73 -8.43 22.62 19.81
C ASN A 73 -8.09 21.38 20.67
N PRO A 74 -8.58 20.18 20.30
CA PRO A 74 -8.17 18.96 20.98
C PRO A 74 -6.65 18.78 20.89
N VAL A 75 -6.03 18.35 21.98
CA VAL A 75 -4.62 17.93 21.99
C VAL A 75 -4.51 16.65 21.16
N ILE A 76 -3.69 16.69 20.12
CA ILE A 76 -3.45 15.53 19.24
C ILE A 76 -2.04 15.03 19.52
N ASP A 77 -1.96 13.83 20.10
CA ASP A 77 -0.69 13.16 20.33
C ASP A 77 -0.12 12.66 18.99
N THR A 78 0.95 13.30 18.55
CA THR A 78 1.70 12.96 17.33
C THR A 78 3.12 12.54 17.64
N ASP A 79 3.45 12.25 18.90
CA ASP A 79 4.81 11.90 19.30
C ASP A 79 5.28 10.64 18.57
N ALA A 80 6.58 10.57 18.28
CA ALA A 80 7.17 9.45 17.56
C ALA A 80 6.84 8.12 18.26
N THR A 81 6.21 7.19 17.55
CA THR A 81 5.78 5.90 18.11
C THR A 81 6.89 4.89 18.28
N ALA A 82 8.02 5.09 17.61
CA ALA A 82 9.12 4.13 17.57
C ALA A 82 10.47 4.83 17.72
N HIS A 83 11.29 4.30 18.63
CA HIS A 83 12.68 4.73 18.82
C HIS A 83 13.70 3.68 18.36
N ASP A 84 13.25 2.44 18.14
CA ASP A 84 14.06 1.31 17.66
C ASP A 84 13.47 0.69 16.37
N PRO A 85 14.28 -0.04 15.58
CA PRO A 85 13.84 -0.60 14.30
C PRO A 85 12.71 -1.63 14.41
N GLN A 86 12.69 -2.47 15.45
CA GLN A 86 11.66 -3.50 15.59
C GLN A 86 10.29 -2.88 15.88
N THR A 87 10.24 -1.88 16.75
CA THR A 87 9.02 -1.14 17.03
C THR A 87 8.52 -0.43 15.78
N LEU A 88 9.40 0.20 15.00
CA LEU A 88 9.00 0.87 13.76
C LEU A 88 8.43 -0.10 12.72
N VAL A 89 9.07 -1.25 12.52
CA VAL A 89 8.58 -2.32 11.64
C VAL A 89 7.19 -2.80 12.07
N ASN A 90 6.97 -2.98 13.37
CA ASN A 90 5.67 -3.37 13.91
C ASN A 90 4.59 -2.29 13.67
N GLU A 91 4.94 -1.02 13.85
CA GLU A 91 4.03 0.10 13.60
C GLU A 91 3.71 0.27 12.11
N LEU A 92 4.68 0.08 11.21
CA LEU A 92 4.42 0.03 9.76
C LEU A 92 3.47 -1.11 9.40
N ASN A 93 3.66 -2.30 9.97
CA ASN A 93 2.75 -3.42 9.75
C ASN A 93 1.31 -3.12 10.23
N LYS A 94 1.16 -2.54 11.43
CA LYS A 94 -0.15 -2.11 11.95
C LYS A 94 -0.78 -1.04 11.05
N PHE A 95 0.01 -0.06 10.61
CA PHE A 95 -0.45 0.98 9.70
C PHE A 95 -0.94 0.41 8.36
N SER A 96 -0.24 -0.59 7.80
CA SER A 96 -0.66 -1.26 6.55
C SER A 96 -2.06 -1.90 6.65
N LEU A 97 -2.45 -2.37 7.84
CA LEU A 97 -3.78 -2.92 8.10
C LEU A 97 -4.80 -1.81 8.39
N ALA A 98 -4.41 -0.76 9.10
CA ALA A 98 -5.28 0.36 9.45
C ALA A 98 -5.71 1.15 8.21
N VAL A 99 -4.76 1.48 7.32
CA VAL A 99 -5.02 2.30 6.13
C VAL A 99 -6.02 1.65 5.17
N GLN A 100 -6.10 0.32 5.11
CA GLN A 100 -7.08 -0.37 4.24
C GLN A 100 -8.53 -0.23 4.71
N LYS A 101 -8.74 0.09 5.99
CA LYS A 101 -10.09 0.24 6.57
C LYS A 101 -10.80 1.51 6.08
N ILE A 102 -10.04 2.50 5.61
CA ILE A 102 -10.58 3.75 5.08
C ILE A 102 -10.84 3.70 3.56
N GLY A 103 -10.63 2.54 2.92
CA GLY A 103 -11.00 2.26 1.52
C GLY A 103 -12.50 1.97 1.37
N ASP A 104 -13.34 2.99 1.56
CA ASP A 104 -14.82 2.89 1.52
C ASP A 104 -15.44 3.05 0.12
N ASP A 105 -14.63 3.46 -0.87
CA ASP A 105 -14.98 3.50 -2.29
C ASP A 105 -13.85 2.92 -3.16
N ALA A 106 -14.11 2.75 -4.46
CA ALA A 106 -13.17 2.17 -5.40
C ALA A 106 -11.83 2.93 -5.48
N ALA A 107 -11.86 4.27 -5.52
CA ALA A 107 -10.65 5.08 -5.66
C ALA A 107 -9.82 5.05 -4.37
N LYS A 108 -10.46 5.13 -3.20
CA LYS A 108 -9.78 4.99 -1.92
C LYS A 108 -9.30 3.56 -1.68
N ALA A 109 -10.02 2.54 -2.13
CA ALA A 109 -9.55 1.15 -2.07
C ALA A 109 -8.23 0.98 -2.84
N GLN A 110 -8.13 1.55 -4.04
CA GLN A 110 -6.90 1.58 -4.82
C GLN A 110 -5.76 2.31 -4.10
N LEU A 111 -6.00 3.54 -3.64
CA LEU A 111 -5.01 4.33 -2.92
C LEU A 111 -4.51 3.63 -1.65
N THR A 112 -5.42 3.14 -0.82
CA THR A 112 -5.10 2.54 0.48
C THR A 112 -4.42 1.18 0.34
N THR A 113 -4.77 0.39 -0.67
CA THR A 113 -4.05 -0.85 -1.01
C THR A 113 -2.60 -0.54 -1.41
N SER A 114 -2.40 0.54 -2.18
CA SER A 114 -1.07 1.00 -2.59
C SER A 114 -0.22 1.48 -1.42
N ILE A 115 -0.79 2.29 -0.52
CA ILE A 115 -0.12 2.75 0.70
C ILE A 115 0.21 1.57 1.63
N SER A 116 -0.72 0.61 1.79
CA SER A 116 -0.49 -0.62 2.55
C SER A 116 0.70 -1.40 2.02
N ALA A 117 0.76 -1.61 0.71
CA ALA A 117 1.89 -2.28 0.06
C ALA A 117 3.21 -1.52 0.28
N SER A 118 3.21 -0.20 0.08
CA SER A 118 4.38 0.65 0.30
C SER A 118 4.90 0.54 1.75
N SER A 119 3.99 0.55 2.73
CA SER A 119 4.34 0.38 4.14
C SER A 119 5.01 -0.97 4.43
N GLN A 120 4.46 -2.07 3.89
CA GLN A 120 5.05 -3.41 4.02
C GLN A 120 6.44 -3.50 3.36
N ILE A 121 6.63 -2.88 2.19
CA ILE A 121 7.93 -2.81 1.50
C ILE A 121 8.96 -2.10 2.37
N VAL A 122 8.60 -0.95 2.95
CA VAL A 122 9.52 -0.18 3.81
C VAL A 122 9.83 -0.95 5.09
N ALA A 123 8.84 -1.59 5.70
CA ALA A 123 9.05 -2.45 6.88
C ALA A 123 10.06 -3.56 6.58
N ALA A 124 9.92 -4.25 5.44
CA ALA A 124 10.86 -5.28 5.01
C ALA A 124 12.27 -4.76 4.78
N ARG A 125 12.41 -3.54 4.23
CA ARG A 125 13.72 -2.92 4.01
C ARG A 125 14.41 -2.53 5.31
N ILE A 126 13.67 -1.91 6.23
CA ILE A 126 14.20 -1.55 7.55
C ILE A 126 14.61 -2.83 8.29
N ALA A 127 13.78 -3.87 8.25
CA ALA A 127 14.11 -5.16 8.83
C ALA A 127 15.39 -5.77 8.25
N ALA A 128 15.51 -5.80 6.92
CA ALA A 128 16.70 -6.32 6.25
C ALA A 128 17.97 -5.50 6.56
N SER A 129 17.88 -4.16 6.65
CA SER A 129 19.05 -3.31 6.90
C SER A 129 19.49 -3.26 8.36
N THR A 130 18.57 -3.51 9.29
CA THR A 130 18.84 -3.46 10.74
C THR A 130 18.94 -4.83 11.40
N GLY A 131 18.64 -5.91 10.65
CA GLY A 131 18.70 -7.28 11.15
C GLY A 131 17.54 -7.67 12.07
N VAL A 132 16.50 -6.85 12.17
CA VAL A 132 15.30 -7.21 12.95
C VAL A 132 14.38 -8.13 12.14
N PRO A 133 13.67 -9.07 12.77
CA PRO A 133 12.79 -9.99 12.07
C PRO A 133 11.55 -9.30 11.46
N PHE A 134 11.38 -9.48 10.16
CA PHE A 134 10.14 -9.22 9.43
C PHE A 134 10.17 -9.98 8.11
N SER A 135 9.03 -10.51 7.69
CA SER A 135 8.88 -11.07 6.37
C SER A 135 7.50 -10.73 5.82
N ILE A 136 7.48 -10.34 4.55
CA ILE A 136 6.21 -10.16 3.84
C ILE A 136 5.63 -11.55 3.59
N PRO A 137 4.36 -11.81 4.01
CA PRO A 137 3.69 -13.07 3.73
C PRO A 137 3.72 -13.39 2.24
N SER A 138 3.85 -14.68 1.90
CA SER A 138 3.72 -15.10 0.51
C SER A 138 2.31 -14.79 0.00
N PRO A 139 2.15 -14.39 -1.28
CA PRO A 139 0.84 -14.06 -1.82
C PRO A 139 -0.08 -15.28 -1.76
N VAL A 140 -1.39 -15.04 -1.71
CA VAL A 140 -2.42 -16.09 -1.62
C VAL A 140 -3.17 -16.16 -2.95
N PRO A 141 -2.79 -17.05 -3.90
CA PRO A 141 -3.38 -17.09 -5.23
C PRO A 141 -4.89 -17.29 -5.23
N THR A 142 -5.43 -18.07 -4.29
CA THR A 142 -6.87 -18.31 -4.16
C THR A 142 -7.68 -17.06 -3.80
N ALA A 143 -7.06 -16.07 -3.15
CA ALA A 143 -7.69 -14.78 -2.85
C ALA A 143 -7.58 -13.80 -4.04
N ILE A 144 -6.50 -13.89 -4.82
CA ILE A 144 -6.18 -12.94 -5.90
C ILE A 144 -6.78 -13.37 -7.24
N ALA A 145 -6.66 -14.65 -7.61
CA ALA A 145 -7.12 -15.15 -8.92
C ALA A 145 -8.60 -14.88 -9.21
N PRO A 146 -9.53 -14.93 -8.23
CA PRO A 146 -10.93 -14.53 -8.44
C PRO A 146 -11.11 -13.06 -8.84
N LEU A 147 -10.09 -12.22 -8.75
CA LEU A 147 -10.16 -10.81 -9.14
C LEU A 147 -9.68 -10.53 -10.55
N VAL A 148 -9.05 -11.49 -11.23
CA VAL A 148 -8.58 -11.29 -12.61
C VAL A 148 -9.80 -11.08 -13.52
N PRO A 149 -10.03 -9.89 -14.08
CA PRO A 149 -11.33 -9.59 -14.70
C PRO A 149 -11.46 -10.15 -16.12
N ASP A 150 -10.36 -10.19 -16.88
CA ASP A 150 -10.37 -10.48 -18.31
C ASP A 150 -9.04 -11.04 -18.83
N ALA A 151 -9.04 -11.38 -20.11
CA ALA A 151 -7.90 -11.95 -20.83
C ALA A 151 -6.73 -10.96 -20.98
N GLU A 152 -6.99 -9.65 -20.99
CA GLU A 152 -5.92 -8.64 -21.06
C GLU A 152 -5.18 -8.50 -19.73
N SER A 153 -5.89 -8.65 -18.61
CA SER A 153 -5.33 -8.70 -17.28
C SER A 153 -4.49 -9.96 -17.08
N LEU A 154 -5.01 -11.11 -17.53
CA LEU A 154 -4.27 -12.37 -17.56
C LEU A 154 -2.96 -12.23 -18.37
N LYS A 155 -3.03 -11.61 -19.54
CA LYS A 155 -1.87 -11.34 -20.39
C LYS A 155 -0.82 -10.45 -19.69
N ARG A 156 -1.22 -9.44 -18.91
CA ARG A 156 -0.27 -8.59 -18.16
C ARG A 156 0.41 -9.34 -17.02
N ILE A 157 -0.31 -10.23 -16.33
CA ILE A 157 0.25 -11.13 -15.32
C ILE A 157 1.29 -12.07 -15.95
N GLU A 158 0.97 -12.68 -17.09
CA GLU A 158 1.87 -13.56 -17.83
C GLU A 158 3.14 -12.83 -18.31
N ILE A 159 2.99 -11.62 -18.85
CA ILE A 159 4.12 -10.79 -19.24
C ILE A 159 5.06 -10.57 -18.04
N ALA A 160 4.50 -10.24 -16.87
CA ALA A 160 5.31 -10.05 -15.67
C ALA A 160 5.97 -11.35 -15.21
N ARG A 161 5.26 -12.49 -15.26
CA ARG A 161 5.82 -13.81 -14.94
C ARG A 161 7.00 -14.14 -15.83
N GLN A 162 6.85 -14.06 -17.15
CA GLN A 162 7.94 -14.32 -18.10
C GLN A 162 9.13 -13.37 -17.92
N TRP A 163 8.90 -12.11 -17.56
CA TRP A 163 10.00 -11.18 -17.24
C TRP A 163 10.77 -11.63 -16.00
N ILE A 164 10.05 -12.00 -14.93
CA ILE A 164 10.67 -12.50 -13.70
C ILE A 164 11.44 -13.78 -14.00
N GLU A 165 10.89 -14.71 -14.78
CA GLU A 165 11.58 -15.95 -15.20
C GLU A 165 12.87 -15.65 -15.96
N THR A 166 12.81 -14.76 -16.94
CA THR A 166 13.95 -14.37 -17.77
C THR A 166 15.07 -13.75 -16.92
N THR A 167 14.73 -12.82 -16.02
CA THR A 167 15.71 -12.21 -15.10
C THR A 167 16.25 -13.24 -14.11
N THR A 168 15.39 -14.11 -13.57
CA THR A 168 15.79 -15.17 -12.61
C THR A 168 16.75 -16.17 -13.23
N ALA A 169 16.58 -16.50 -14.51
CA ALA A 169 17.47 -17.41 -15.23
C ALA A 169 18.92 -16.89 -15.30
N GLN A 170 19.12 -15.57 -15.28
CA GLN A 170 20.43 -14.92 -15.30
C GLN A 170 21.10 -14.89 -13.92
N ILE A 171 20.38 -15.19 -12.84
CA ILE A 171 20.87 -15.16 -11.47
C ILE A 171 21.32 -16.57 -11.04
N PRO A 172 22.53 -16.73 -10.44
CA PRO A 172 22.98 -17.99 -9.86
C PRO A 172 21.96 -18.56 -8.86
N GLN A 173 21.76 -19.88 -8.86
CA GLN A 173 20.67 -20.52 -8.13
C GLN A 173 20.62 -20.16 -6.62
N ASN A 174 21.78 -20.07 -5.97
CA ASN A 174 21.92 -19.70 -4.56
C ASN A 174 21.56 -18.23 -4.26
N ASN A 175 21.49 -17.38 -5.29
CA ASN A 175 21.23 -15.94 -5.15
C ASN A 175 19.82 -15.54 -5.62
N ARG A 176 18.99 -16.50 -6.05
CA ARG A 176 17.65 -16.22 -6.59
C ARG A 176 16.63 -15.77 -5.54
N GLY A 177 16.92 -15.98 -4.25
CA GLY A 177 16.04 -15.59 -3.15
C GLY A 177 14.60 -16.11 -3.35
N ARG A 178 13.63 -15.21 -3.30
CA ARG A 178 12.18 -15.51 -3.41
C ARG A 178 11.65 -15.58 -4.84
N LEU A 179 12.50 -15.36 -5.85
CA LEU A 179 12.07 -15.32 -7.26
C LEU A 179 11.40 -16.61 -7.76
N PRO A 180 11.89 -17.83 -7.43
CA PRO A 180 11.22 -19.06 -7.85
C PRO A 180 9.80 -19.19 -7.28
N GLU A 181 9.60 -18.80 -6.02
CA GLU A 181 8.28 -18.79 -5.39
C GLU A 181 7.38 -17.72 -6.02
N ALA A 182 7.94 -16.55 -6.37
CA ALA A 182 7.21 -15.50 -7.09
C ALA A 182 6.62 -16.00 -8.42
N ILE A 183 7.42 -16.76 -9.18
CA ILE A 183 7.01 -17.37 -10.46
C ILE A 183 5.87 -18.37 -10.25
N LEU A 184 6.01 -19.27 -9.26
CA LEU A 184 4.99 -20.28 -8.94
C LEU A 184 3.66 -19.65 -8.52
N VAL A 185 3.70 -18.56 -7.76
CA VAL A 185 2.50 -17.82 -7.36
C VAL A 185 1.77 -17.26 -8.58
N LEU A 186 2.49 -16.65 -9.53
CA LEU A 186 1.89 -16.09 -10.74
C LEU A 186 1.29 -17.19 -11.62
N ASP A 187 1.99 -18.30 -11.80
CA ASP A 187 1.49 -19.49 -12.50
C ASP A 187 0.18 -20.02 -11.89
N GLN A 188 0.10 -20.07 -10.55
CA GLN A 188 -1.13 -20.46 -9.84
C GLN A 188 -2.27 -19.47 -10.06
N ILE A 189 -2.00 -18.15 -10.05
CA ILE A 189 -3.00 -17.11 -10.31
C ILE A 189 -3.56 -17.27 -11.74
N GLU A 190 -2.68 -17.43 -12.72
CA GLU A 190 -3.04 -17.61 -14.13
C GLU A 190 -3.86 -18.89 -14.34
N SER A 191 -3.38 -20.00 -13.79
CA SER A 191 -4.06 -21.30 -13.89
C SER A 191 -5.48 -21.21 -13.33
N VAL A 192 -5.66 -20.65 -12.13
CA VAL A 192 -7.01 -20.50 -11.54
C VAL A 192 -7.89 -19.56 -12.37
N ALA A 193 -7.35 -18.48 -12.93
CA ALA A 193 -8.10 -17.58 -13.80
C ALA A 193 -8.62 -18.29 -15.07
N ILE A 194 -7.78 -19.12 -15.70
CA ILE A 194 -8.15 -19.92 -16.88
C ILE A 194 -9.21 -20.97 -16.53
N HIS A 195 -9.04 -21.70 -15.42
CA HIS A 195 -10.00 -22.71 -14.98
C HIS A 195 -11.39 -22.15 -14.69
N ARG A 196 -11.48 -20.87 -14.33
CA ARG A 196 -12.74 -20.14 -14.14
C ARG A 196 -13.39 -19.69 -15.46
N GLY A 197 -12.70 -19.82 -16.60
CA GLY A 197 -13.23 -19.52 -17.92
C GLY A 197 -12.72 -18.21 -18.53
N ILE A 198 -11.67 -17.59 -17.99
CA ILE A 198 -10.98 -16.49 -18.70
C ILE A 198 -10.31 -17.10 -19.94
N PRO A 199 -10.56 -16.58 -21.16
CA PRO A 199 -9.92 -17.08 -22.37
C PRO A 199 -8.39 -17.03 -22.24
N ASP A 200 -7.73 -18.13 -22.58
CA ASP A 200 -6.27 -18.18 -22.60
C ASP A 200 -5.74 -17.44 -23.84
N SER A 201 -5.39 -16.17 -23.63
CA SER A 201 -4.76 -15.29 -24.62
C SER A 201 -3.29 -15.01 -24.30
N ARG A 202 -2.69 -15.85 -23.44
CA ARG A 202 -1.33 -15.64 -22.95
C ARG A 202 -0.32 -15.69 -24.10
N PRO A 203 0.62 -14.75 -24.16
CA PRO A 203 1.66 -14.75 -25.20
C PRO A 203 2.63 -15.90 -24.98
N ILE A 204 3.02 -16.58 -26.07
CA ILE A 204 3.95 -17.74 -26.01
C ILE A 204 5.34 -17.33 -25.53
N ALA A 205 5.83 -16.16 -25.96
CA ALA A 205 7.13 -15.62 -25.57
C ALA A 205 7.12 -14.10 -25.65
N ILE A 206 7.65 -13.46 -24.61
CA ILE A 206 7.81 -12.02 -24.52
C ILE A 206 9.29 -11.71 -24.24
N THR A 207 9.85 -10.82 -25.05
CA THR A 207 11.15 -10.20 -24.73
C THR A 207 10.90 -9.05 -23.76
N PRO A 208 11.52 -9.01 -22.57
CA PRO A 208 11.41 -7.87 -21.68
C PRO A 208 11.86 -6.60 -22.39
N ALA A 209 10.99 -5.59 -22.44
CA ALA A 209 11.40 -4.29 -22.98
C ALA A 209 12.46 -3.67 -22.07
N GLN A 210 13.44 -2.97 -22.65
CA GLN A 210 14.49 -2.31 -21.88
C GLN A 210 13.87 -1.37 -20.83
N ASN A 211 14.37 -1.41 -19.59
CA ASN A 211 13.89 -0.65 -18.43
C ASN A 211 12.49 -1.02 -17.90
N SER A 212 11.94 -2.18 -18.27
CA SER A 212 10.66 -2.61 -17.73
C SER A 212 10.79 -3.16 -16.31
N ASN A 213 9.82 -2.85 -15.45
CA ASN A 213 9.76 -3.32 -14.08
C ASN A 213 8.54 -4.23 -13.88
N ALA A 214 8.78 -5.53 -13.69
CA ALA A 214 7.72 -6.53 -13.48
C ALA A 214 6.89 -6.24 -12.23
N ALA A 215 7.52 -5.81 -11.13
CA ALA A 215 6.80 -5.44 -9.91
C ALA A 215 5.87 -4.25 -10.13
N GLU A 216 6.30 -3.24 -10.89
CA GLU A 216 5.45 -2.08 -11.23
C GLU A 216 4.26 -2.49 -12.12
N LEU A 217 4.47 -3.38 -13.09
CA LEU A 217 3.38 -3.91 -13.92
C LEU A 217 2.35 -4.67 -13.07
N LEU A 218 2.82 -5.57 -12.21
CA LEU A 218 1.96 -6.31 -11.27
C LEU A 218 1.26 -5.38 -10.28
N ALA A 219 1.95 -4.34 -9.80
CA ALA A 219 1.37 -3.36 -8.90
C ALA A 219 0.20 -2.63 -9.55
N LYS A 220 0.35 -2.14 -10.78
CA LYS A 220 -0.75 -1.49 -11.51
C LYS A 220 -1.95 -2.42 -11.67
N GLU A 221 -1.68 -3.68 -12.00
CA GLU A 221 -2.72 -4.69 -12.21
C GLU A 221 -3.45 -5.02 -10.91
N PHE A 222 -2.73 -5.31 -9.83
CA PHE A 222 -3.31 -5.64 -8.53
C PHE A 222 -3.98 -4.44 -7.85
N ILE A 223 -3.46 -3.23 -8.04
CA ILE A 223 -4.16 -2.02 -7.60
C ILE A 223 -5.47 -1.86 -8.38
N SER A 224 -5.49 -2.04 -9.70
CA SER A 224 -6.73 -2.01 -10.47
C SER A 224 -7.79 -2.97 -9.91
N MET A 225 -7.41 -4.22 -9.64
CA MET A 225 -8.28 -5.24 -9.03
C MET A 225 -8.82 -4.85 -7.66
N SER A 226 -8.06 -4.08 -6.87
CA SER A 226 -8.45 -3.70 -5.50
C SER A 226 -9.72 -2.85 -5.44
N ALA A 227 -10.10 -2.18 -6.54
CA ALA A 227 -11.32 -1.38 -6.63
C ALA A 227 -12.60 -2.21 -6.41
N ALA A 228 -12.60 -3.47 -6.84
CA ALA A 228 -13.74 -4.38 -6.70
C ALA A 228 -13.54 -5.42 -5.58
N ALA A 229 -12.38 -5.41 -4.91
CA ALA A 229 -12.00 -6.40 -3.92
C ALA A 229 -12.63 -6.13 -2.55
N ASN A 230 -12.99 -7.21 -1.85
CA ASN A 230 -13.37 -7.16 -0.45
C ASN A 230 -12.13 -6.90 0.46
N PRO A 231 -12.31 -6.63 1.77
CA PRO A 231 -11.18 -6.30 2.66
C PRO A 231 -10.08 -7.37 2.74
N GLU A 232 -10.43 -8.66 2.79
CA GLU A 232 -9.45 -9.76 2.84
C GLU A 232 -8.65 -9.84 1.53
N GLN A 233 -9.34 -9.68 0.41
CA GLN A 233 -8.72 -9.66 -0.91
C GLN A 233 -7.81 -8.45 -1.11
N ARG A 234 -8.19 -7.26 -0.61
CA ARG A 234 -7.32 -6.07 -0.62
C ARG A 234 -6.05 -6.29 0.19
N GLN A 235 -6.16 -6.98 1.33
CA GLN A 235 -4.99 -7.35 2.11
C GLN A 235 -4.09 -8.28 1.31
N ALA A 236 -4.65 -9.33 0.70
CA ALA A 236 -3.90 -10.26 -0.16
C ALA A 236 -3.22 -9.55 -1.34
N LEU A 237 -3.90 -8.62 -2.00
CA LEU A 237 -3.33 -7.79 -3.08
C LEU A 237 -2.19 -6.92 -2.57
N SER A 238 -2.36 -6.20 -1.44
CA SER A 238 -1.30 -5.34 -0.90
C SER A 238 -0.04 -6.12 -0.51
N SER A 239 -0.20 -7.30 0.09
CA SER A 239 0.93 -8.19 0.40
C SER A 239 1.55 -8.78 -0.86
N ALA A 240 0.76 -9.09 -1.89
CA ALA A 240 1.29 -9.53 -3.18
C ALA A 240 2.17 -8.47 -3.83
N ILE A 241 1.68 -7.23 -3.91
CA ILE A 241 2.44 -6.09 -4.43
C ILE A 241 3.77 -5.97 -3.66
N ALA A 242 3.70 -5.92 -2.33
CA ALA A 242 4.87 -5.79 -1.49
C ALA A 242 5.88 -6.93 -1.69
N TYR A 243 5.38 -8.16 -1.79
CA TYR A 243 6.17 -9.35 -2.06
C TYR A 243 6.93 -9.24 -3.38
N PHE A 244 6.25 -8.87 -4.48
CA PHE A 244 6.89 -8.76 -5.78
C PHE A 244 7.94 -7.64 -5.81
N TYR A 245 7.67 -6.47 -5.21
CA TYR A 245 8.71 -5.44 -5.10
C TYR A 245 9.94 -5.93 -4.36
N VAL A 246 9.78 -6.56 -3.20
CA VAL A 246 10.92 -7.06 -2.41
C VAL A 246 11.65 -8.22 -3.11
N ALA A 247 10.92 -9.05 -3.87
CA ALA A 247 11.53 -10.15 -4.61
C ALA A 247 12.31 -9.67 -5.84
N THR A 248 11.82 -8.67 -6.57
CA THR A 248 12.35 -8.31 -7.90
C THR A 248 13.04 -6.95 -7.98
N SER A 249 12.94 -6.09 -6.96
CA SER A 249 13.41 -4.70 -7.06
C SER A 249 13.94 -4.12 -5.73
N GLY A 250 14.89 -3.18 -5.84
CA GLY A 250 15.44 -2.47 -4.68
C GLY A 250 14.64 -1.24 -4.23
N GLU A 251 13.88 -0.61 -5.13
CA GLU A 251 13.20 0.68 -4.89
C GLU A 251 11.69 0.61 -5.19
N SER A 252 10.90 1.38 -4.44
CA SER A 252 9.44 1.42 -4.55
C SER A 252 8.96 2.85 -4.31
N PRO A 253 8.02 3.37 -5.11
CA PRO A 253 7.41 4.67 -4.85
C PRO A 253 6.52 4.64 -3.60
N ALA A 254 6.07 5.82 -3.15
CA ALA A 254 5.14 5.97 -2.03
C ALA A 254 3.77 5.32 -2.30
N THR A 255 3.37 5.28 -3.57
CA THR A 255 2.13 4.63 -4.01
C THR A 255 2.37 3.73 -5.22
N PRO A 256 2.92 2.51 -5.00
CA PRO A 256 3.16 1.52 -6.04
C PRO A 256 1.93 1.20 -6.87
N GLY A 257 2.05 1.28 -8.19
CA GLY A 257 0.96 0.95 -9.12
C GLY A 257 -0.25 1.89 -9.11
N TYR A 258 -0.33 2.84 -8.18
CA TYR A 258 -1.43 3.79 -8.11
C TYR A 258 -1.15 4.99 -9.01
N ALA A 259 -2.05 5.20 -9.97
CA ALA A 259 -2.16 6.44 -10.71
C ALA A 259 -3.61 6.91 -10.59
N PRO A 260 -3.88 8.11 -10.04
CA PRO A 260 -5.24 8.62 -9.98
C PRO A 260 -5.75 8.73 -11.42
N GLN A 261 -6.90 8.12 -11.71
CA GLN A 261 -7.59 8.34 -12.98
C GLN A 261 -7.94 9.82 -13.05
N ARG A 262 -7.45 10.51 -14.09
CA ARG A 262 -7.76 11.91 -14.37
C ARG A 262 -9.12 12.03 -15.05
#